data_AF-A0AA86Q6H8-F1
#
_entry.id   AF-A0AA86Q6H8-F1
#
_cell.length_a   1.000
_cell.length_b   1.000
_cell.length_c   1.000
_cell.angle_alpha   90.00
_cell.angle_beta   90.00
_cell.angle_gamma   90.00
#
_symmetry.space_group_name_H-M   'P 1'
#
loop_
_entity.id
_entity.type
_entity.pdbx_description
1 polymer ?
#
loop_
_entity_poly.entity_id
_entity_poly.type
_entity_poly.pdbx_seq_one_letter_code
_entity_poly.pdbx_strand_id
1 'polypeptide(L)'
;MPPKKQNEVSKKAIQKEAKQTKEDLTFGLKNKNKSKKVQEYVQSVTKQIDHKAQTLLNKDKPTQSAADVQKAQKEAERKEQQLALLRQTLKQPKLADGEDPKSVMCIHFQYGCCDKGDKCKYSHGVKVKVLTEQEIREEKLKKEVDKENQRLQELGFFSNDMGSLDKHRDMREQIMEFKARQLNNCFSKYAVEDQLS
;
A
#
# COMPACT_ATOMS: atom_id res chain seq x y z
N MET A 1 11.36 -30.24 -20.55
CA MET A 1 10.16 -29.43 -20.89
C MET A 1 9.51 -28.98 -19.59
N PRO A 2 9.30 -27.68 -19.36
CA PRO A 2 8.70 -27.20 -18.12
C PRO A 2 7.17 -27.45 -18.15
N PRO A 3 6.54 -27.77 -16.99
CA PRO A 3 5.14 -28.16 -16.96
C PRO A 3 4.23 -26.98 -17.27
N LYS A 4 3.25 -27.26 -18.13
CA LYS A 4 2.17 -26.38 -18.60
C LYS A 4 1.39 -25.86 -17.39
N LYS A 5 1.42 -24.54 -17.15
CA LYS A 5 0.53 -23.86 -16.18
C LYS A 5 -0.92 -24.14 -16.57
N GLN A 6 -1.63 -24.89 -15.73
CA GLN A 6 -3.06 -25.08 -15.86
C GLN A 6 -3.80 -23.79 -15.50
N ASN A 7 -4.79 -23.49 -16.32
CA ASN A 7 -5.72 -22.38 -16.29
C ASN A 7 -6.31 -22.14 -14.87
N GLU A 8 -5.95 -21.03 -14.22
CA GLU A 8 -6.59 -20.60 -12.97
C GLU A 8 -8.06 -20.27 -13.22
N VAL A 9 -8.95 -21.16 -12.78
CA VAL A 9 -10.39 -20.89 -12.77
C VAL A 9 -10.64 -19.70 -11.82
N SER A 10 -11.14 -18.60 -12.36
CA SER A 10 -11.23 -17.32 -11.65
C SER A 10 -12.20 -17.41 -10.47
N LYS A 11 -11.87 -16.74 -9.35
CA LYS A 11 -12.74 -16.66 -8.15
C LYS A 11 -14.19 -16.24 -8.44
N LYS A 12 -14.40 -15.42 -9.47
CA LYS A 12 -15.73 -14.99 -9.94
C LYS A 12 -16.53 -16.11 -10.61
N ALA A 13 -15.87 -17.06 -11.28
CA ALA A 13 -16.52 -18.21 -11.91
C ALA A 13 -17.07 -19.17 -10.85
N ILE A 14 -16.25 -19.52 -9.84
CA ILE A 14 -16.64 -20.42 -8.74
C ILE A 14 -17.83 -19.86 -7.95
N GLN A 15 -17.87 -18.55 -7.71
CA GLN A 15 -19.01 -17.90 -7.04
C GLN A 15 -20.28 -17.87 -7.91
N LYS A 16 -20.13 -17.75 -9.23
CA LYS A 16 -21.27 -17.76 -10.17
C LYS A 16 -21.87 -19.17 -10.27
N GLU A 17 -21.04 -20.19 -10.35
CA GLU A 17 -21.47 -21.61 -10.34
C GLU A 17 -22.15 -21.98 -9.03
N ALA A 18 -21.63 -21.52 -7.88
CA ALA A 18 -22.25 -21.71 -6.58
C ALA A 18 -23.63 -21.03 -6.47
N LYS A 19 -23.81 -19.86 -7.10
CA LYS A 19 -25.12 -19.18 -7.15
C LYS A 19 -26.11 -19.90 -8.07
N GLN A 20 -25.66 -20.35 -9.25
CA GLN A 20 -26.49 -21.10 -10.19
C GLN A 20 -26.95 -22.44 -9.60
N THR A 21 -26.05 -23.19 -8.97
CA THR A 21 -26.38 -24.46 -8.32
C THR A 21 -27.31 -24.29 -7.12
N LYS A 22 -27.17 -23.21 -6.34
CA LYS A 22 -28.14 -22.85 -5.30
C LYS A 22 -29.51 -22.53 -5.90
N GLU A 23 -29.55 -21.75 -6.97
CA GLU A 23 -30.80 -21.35 -7.62
C GLU A 23 -31.53 -22.54 -8.21
N ASP A 24 -30.81 -23.50 -8.81
CA ASP A 24 -31.33 -24.71 -9.43
C ASP A 24 -31.82 -25.76 -8.41
N LEU A 25 -31.01 -26.07 -7.39
CA LEU A 25 -31.39 -27.04 -6.35
C LEU A 25 -32.48 -26.51 -5.40
N THR A 26 -32.66 -25.19 -5.34
CA THR A 26 -33.77 -24.56 -4.61
C THR A 26 -34.91 -24.13 -5.55
N PHE A 27 -34.80 -24.38 -6.86
CA PHE A 27 -35.84 -24.07 -7.84
C PHE A 27 -37.04 -24.99 -7.60
N GLY A 28 -38.25 -24.42 -7.48
CA GLY A 28 -39.48 -25.18 -7.23
C GLY A 28 -39.82 -25.41 -5.75
N LEU A 29 -38.86 -25.41 -4.82
CA LEU A 29 -39.17 -25.42 -3.38
C LEU A 29 -39.62 -24.05 -2.85
N LYS A 30 -39.32 -22.98 -3.58
CA LYS A 30 -39.71 -21.59 -3.23
C LYS A 30 -41.22 -21.40 -3.06
N ASN A 31 -42.06 -22.16 -3.78
CA ASN A 31 -43.52 -22.11 -3.63
C ASN A 31 -44.04 -22.92 -2.41
N LYS A 32 -43.20 -23.81 -1.86
CA LYS A 32 -43.47 -24.65 -0.66
C LYS A 32 -42.66 -24.21 0.57
N ASN A 33 -41.95 -23.08 0.48
CA ASN A 33 -41.12 -22.48 1.57
C ASN A 33 -41.91 -22.05 2.82
N LYS A 34 -43.24 -22.26 2.84
CA LYS A 34 -44.06 -22.02 4.04
C LYS A 34 -43.92 -23.15 5.07
N SER A 35 -43.46 -24.34 4.67
CA SER A 35 -43.25 -25.47 5.57
C SER A 35 -41.87 -25.42 6.24
N LYS A 36 -41.80 -25.58 7.56
CA LYS A 36 -40.55 -25.60 8.34
C LYS A 36 -39.54 -26.64 7.83
N LYS A 37 -40.02 -27.83 7.46
CA LYS A 37 -39.18 -28.91 6.90
C LYS A 37 -38.53 -28.52 5.57
N VAL A 38 -39.25 -27.74 4.75
CA VAL A 38 -38.74 -27.23 3.46
C VAL A 38 -37.71 -26.13 3.71
N GLN A 39 -37.93 -25.26 4.70
CA GLN A 39 -36.95 -24.24 5.08
C GLN A 39 -35.66 -24.85 5.61
N GLU A 40 -35.74 -25.88 6.46
CA GLU A 40 -34.57 -26.61 6.96
C GLU A 40 -33.78 -27.30 5.85
N TYR A 41 -34.48 -27.91 4.88
CA TYR A 41 -33.85 -28.52 3.71
C TYR A 41 -33.16 -27.47 2.81
N VAL A 42 -33.79 -26.33 2.55
CA VAL A 42 -33.17 -25.24 1.79
C VAL A 42 -31.94 -24.70 2.52
N GLN A 43 -32.00 -24.56 3.85
CA GLN A 43 -30.85 -24.14 4.66
C GLN A 43 -29.70 -25.16 4.65
N SER A 44 -29.98 -26.46 4.68
CA SER A 44 -28.92 -27.48 4.64
C SER A 44 -28.24 -27.55 3.27
N VAL A 45 -29.03 -27.51 2.18
CA VAL A 45 -28.52 -27.51 0.80
C VAL A 45 -27.69 -26.26 0.51
N THR A 46 -28.16 -25.07 0.91
CA THR A 46 -27.40 -23.82 0.73
C THR A 46 -26.08 -23.84 1.50
N LYS A 47 -26.07 -24.31 2.75
CA LYS A 47 -24.84 -24.48 3.55
C LYS A 47 -23.85 -25.45 2.91
N GLN A 48 -24.32 -26.57 2.35
CA GLN A 48 -23.46 -27.55 1.68
C GLN A 48 -22.79 -26.96 0.43
N ILE A 49 -23.54 -26.20 -0.38
CA ILE A 49 -23.00 -25.57 -1.59
C ILE A 49 -22.03 -24.44 -1.23
N ASP A 50 -22.34 -23.64 -0.21
CA ASP A 50 -21.43 -22.58 0.27
C ASP A 50 -20.12 -23.14 0.83
N HIS A 51 -20.19 -24.23 1.60
CA HIS A 51 -19.01 -24.88 2.13
C HIS A 51 -18.12 -25.44 1.00
N LYS A 52 -18.73 -26.02 -0.04
CA LYS A 52 -18.01 -26.48 -1.24
C LYS A 52 -17.39 -25.31 -2.02
N ALA A 53 -18.09 -24.20 -2.17
CA ALA A 53 -17.57 -23.01 -2.82
C ALA A 53 -16.40 -22.38 -2.04
N GLN A 54 -16.53 -22.28 -0.71
CA GLN A 54 -15.47 -21.74 0.16
C GLN A 54 -14.22 -22.61 0.17
N THR A 55 -14.36 -23.94 0.19
CA THR A 55 -13.21 -24.85 0.14
C THR A 55 -12.44 -24.76 -1.18
N LEU A 56 -13.13 -24.52 -2.31
CA LEU A 56 -12.48 -24.28 -3.61
C LEU A 56 -11.83 -22.89 -3.69
N LEU A 57 -12.44 -21.86 -3.09
CA LEU A 57 -11.91 -20.48 -3.08
C LEU A 57 -10.74 -20.27 -2.12
N ASN A 58 -10.62 -21.09 -1.08
CA ASN A 58 -9.59 -20.97 -0.04
C ASN A 58 -8.39 -21.90 -0.24
N LYS A 59 -8.32 -22.68 -1.32
CA LYS A 59 -7.19 -23.57 -1.64
C LYS A 59 -5.85 -22.83 -1.82
N ASP A 60 -5.88 -21.54 -2.13
CA ASP A 60 -4.67 -20.71 -2.36
C ASP A 60 -4.36 -19.73 -1.22
N LYS A 61 -5.08 -19.77 -0.10
CA LYS A 61 -4.75 -18.98 1.09
C LYS A 61 -4.12 -19.90 2.14
N PRO A 62 -2.94 -19.58 2.70
CA PRO A 62 -2.48 -20.23 3.91
C PRO A 62 -3.45 -19.87 5.02
N THR A 63 -4.43 -20.74 5.28
CA THR A 63 -5.28 -20.65 6.45
C THR A 63 -4.37 -20.78 7.67
N GLN A 64 -4.11 -19.66 8.36
CA GLN A 64 -3.82 -19.74 9.79
C GLN A 64 -4.99 -20.49 10.41
N SER A 65 -4.72 -21.69 10.87
CA SER A 65 -5.74 -22.58 11.40
C SER A 65 -6.37 -21.92 12.64
N ALA A 66 -7.59 -22.31 13.01
CA ALA A 66 -8.20 -21.85 14.26
C ALA A 66 -7.28 -22.10 15.48
N ALA A 67 -6.39 -23.08 15.40
CA ALA A 67 -5.36 -23.35 16.39
C ALA A 67 -4.24 -22.29 16.43
N ASP A 68 -3.89 -21.66 15.30
CA ASP A 68 -2.88 -20.59 15.26
C ASP A 68 -3.43 -19.28 15.84
N VAL A 69 -4.72 -19.00 15.61
CA VAL A 69 -5.41 -17.85 16.23
C VAL A 69 -5.47 -18.02 17.76
N GLN A 70 -5.82 -19.22 18.26
CA GLN A 70 -5.83 -19.48 19.70
C GLN A 70 -4.44 -19.44 20.34
N LYS A 71 -3.40 -19.91 19.64
CA LYS A 71 -2.01 -19.80 20.11
C LYS A 71 -1.56 -18.34 20.21
N ALA A 72 -1.87 -17.51 19.22
CA ALA A 72 -1.55 -16.09 19.25
C ALA A 72 -2.25 -15.34 20.39
N GLN A 73 -3.53 -15.65 20.65
CA GLN A 73 -4.28 -15.09 21.77
C GLN A 73 -3.68 -15.46 23.13
N LYS A 74 -3.34 -16.74 23.33
CA LYS A 74 -2.71 -17.21 24.57
C LYS A 74 -1.30 -16.62 24.77
N GLU A 75 -0.55 -16.42 23.70
CA GLU A 75 0.75 -15.77 23.76
C GLU A 75 0.62 -14.27 24.09
N ALA A 76 -0.36 -13.58 23.52
CA ALA A 76 -0.66 -12.18 23.85
C ALA A 76 -1.07 -12.04 25.33
N GLU A 77 -1.95 -12.91 25.83
CA GLU A 77 -2.36 -12.92 27.24
C GLU A 77 -1.16 -13.19 28.17
N ARG A 78 -0.29 -14.15 27.82
CA ARG A 78 0.92 -14.42 28.60
C ARG A 78 1.87 -13.22 28.64
N LYS A 79 2.03 -12.51 27.51
CA LYS A 79 2.84 -11.27 27.44
C LYS A 79 2.24 -10.17 28.29
N GLU A 80 0.91 -10.02 28.28
CA GLU A 80 0.22 -9.05 29.12
C GLU A 80 0.38 -9.34 30.62
N GLN A 81 0.26 -10.60 31.02
CA GLN A 81 0.50 -11.03 32.41
C GLN A 81 1.96 -10.75 32.85
N GLN A 82 2.94 -10.98 31.97
CA GLN A 82 4.34 -10.64 32.25
C GLN A 82 4.55 -9.13 32.42
N LEU A 83 3.93 -8.31 31.56
CA LEU A 83 3.97 -6.85 31.67
C LEU A 83 3.31 -6.38 32.98
N ALA A 84 2.20 -6.99 33.40
CA ALA A 84 1.53 -6.67 34.65
C ALA A 84 2.42 -6.97 35.87
N LEU A 85 3.11 -8.11 35.87
CA LEU A 85 4.05 -8.45 36.95
C LEU A 85 5.21 -7.45 37.02
N LEU A 86 5.76 -7.03 35.87
CA LEU A 86 6.81 -6.02 35.81
C LEU A 86 6.36 -4.65 36.34
N ARG A 87 5.10 -4.25 36.09
CA ARG A 87 4.54 -3.02 36.65
C ARG A 87 4.52 -3.04 38.18
N GLN A 88 4.24 -4.19 38.78
CA GLN A 88 4.14 -4.34 40.22
C GLN A 88 5.51 -4.37 40.90
N THR A 89 6.51 -5.00 40.27
CA THR A 89 7.84 -5.17 40.85
C THR A 89 8.72 -3.93 40.72
N LEU A 90 8.60 -3.20 39.60
CA LEU A 90 9.43 -2.03 39.32
C LEU A 90 8.92 -0.81 40.07
N LYS A 91 9.78 -0.23 40.92
CA LYS A 91 9.55 1.05 41.61
C LYS A 91 10.56 2.07 41.12
N GLN A 92 10.09 3.28 40.80
CA GLN A 92 10.98 4.37 40.45
C GLN A 92 11.66 4.93 41.71
N PRO A 93 12.98 5.19 41.66
CA PRO A 93 13.67 5.87 42.74
C PRO A 93 13.12 7.28 42.92
N LYS A 94 13.12 7.75 44.17
CA LYS A 94 12.77 9.13 44.48
C LYS A 94 13.90 10.04 44.02
N LEU A 95 13.53 11.13 43.38
CA LEU A 95 14.48 12.15 42.92
C LEU A 95 14.88 13.05 44.08
N ALA A 96 16.08 13.64 43.99
CA ALA A 96 16.53 14.64 44.94
C ALA A 96 15.74 15.95 44.75
N ASP A 97 15.59 16.72 45.83
CA ASP A 97 14.85 17.98 45.80
C ASP A 97 15.54 18.98 44.86
N GLY A 98 14.85 19.34 43.76
CA GLY A 98 15.34 20.26 42.73
C GLY A 98 15.74 19.62 41.39
N GLU A 99 15.72 18.29 41.27
CA GLU A 99 15.95 17.62 39.99
C GLU A 99 14.65 17.48 39.18
N ASP A 100 14.67 17.93 37.93
CA ASP A 100 13.50 17.84 37.05
C ASP A 100 13.17 16.38 36.71
N PRO A 101 11.94 15.90 36.95
CA PRO A 101 11.60 14.50 36.73
C PRO A 101 11.73 14.05 35.27
N LYS A 102 11.69 15.00 34.35
CA LYS A 102 11.84 14.76 32.91
C LYS A 102 13.29 14.58 32.45
N SER A 103 14.29 14.92 33.26
CA SER A 103 15.69 14.60 32.95
C SER A 103 15.94 13.09 33.10
N VAL A 104 15.22 12.43 34.00
CA VAL A 104 15.43 11.02 34.37
C VAL A 104 14.54 10.08 33.55
N MET A 105 15.15 9.03 33.00
CA MET A 105 14.46 8.00 32.22
C MET A 105 13.41 7.26 33.06
N CYS A 106 12.23 7.05 32.49
CA CYS A 106 11.20 6.25 33.10
C CYS A 106 11.59 4.76 33.10
N ILE A 107 11.79 4.17 34.28
CA ILE A 107 12.11 2.74 34.43
C ILE A 107 11.00 1.88 33.81
N HIS A 108 9.73 2.20 34.07
CA HIS A 108 8.61 1.46 33.46
C HIS A 108 8.59 1.55 31.94
N PHE A 109 9.03 2.67 31.36
CA PHE A 109 9.12 2.82 29.91
C PHE A 109 10.29 2.04 29.33
N GLN A 110 11.42 2.01 30.04
CA GLN A 110 12.60 1.23 29.65
C GLN A 110 12.27 -0.27 29.51
N TYR A 111 11.38 -0.79 30.37
CA TYR A 111 10.90 -2.18 30.32
C TYR A 111 9.60 -2.36 29.51
N GLY A 112 9.10 -1.30 28.84
CA GLY A 112 7.92 -1.38 27.97
C GLY A 112 6.58 -1.56 28.69
N CYS A 113 6.51 -1.30 30.00
CA CYS A 113 5.32 -1.50 30.83
C CYS A 113 4.70 -0.21 31.36
N CYS A 114 5.11 0.97 30.86
CA CYS A 114 4.58 2.25 31.31
C CYS A 114 3.17 2.54 30.79
N ASP A 115 2.21 2.71 31.70
CA ASP A 115 0.81 3.04 31.36
C ASP A 115 0.57 4.54 31.19
N LYS A 116 1.51 5.38 31.63
CA LYS A 116 1.35 6.84 31.66
C LYS A 116 1.54 7.49 30.28
N GLY A 117 2.10 6.76 29.31
CA GLY A 117 2.33 7.26 27.96
C GLY A 117 3.00 8.63 27.95
N ASP A 118 2.52 9.54 27.10
CA ASP A 118 3.09 10.89 26.97
C ASP A 118 2.87 11.80 28.19
N LYS A 119 1.96 11.42 29.09
CA LYS A 119 1.68 12.14 30.34
C LYS A 119 2.60 11.69 31.49
N CYS A 120 3.59 10.85 31.21
CA CYS A 120 4.53 10.42 32.23
C CYS A 120 5.38 11.60 32.73
N LYS A 121 5.59 11.65 34.06
CA LYS A 121 6.44 12.66 34.71
C LYS A 121 7.92 12.48 34.34
N TYR A 122 8.30 11.26 33.95
CA TYR A 122 9.66 10.85 33.64
C TYR A 122 9.89 10.77 32.14
N SER A 123 11.13 10.90 31.68
CA SER A 123 11.40 10.88 30.24
C SER A 123 11.13 9.50 29.63
N HIS A 124 10.37 9.51 28.55
CA HIS A 124 10.21 8.36 27.65
C HIS A 124 11.19 8.51 26.49
N GLY A 125 12.48 8.63 26.82
CA GLY A 125 13.54 9.02 25.88
C GLY A 125 13.36 8.44 24.47
N VAL A 126 13.56 9.29 23.46
CA VAL A 126 13.56 8.85 22.06
C VAL A 126 14.63 7.78 21.94
N LYS A 127 14.24 6.60 21.43
CA LYS A 127 15.18 5.53 21.10
C LYS A 127 16.26 6.13 20.20
N VAL A 128 17.46 6.31 20.73
CA VAL A 128 18.64 6.61 19.92
C VAL A 128 18.78 5.38 19.02
N LYS A 129 18.39 5.51 17.75
CA LYS A 129 18.63 4.46 16.78
C LYS A 129 20.15 4.35 16.67
N VAL A 130 20.70 3.29 17.23
CA VAL A 130 22.06 2.86 16.91
C VAL A 130 21.97 2.34 15.48
N LEU A 131 22.24 3.24 14.53
CA LEU A 131 22.25 2.90 13.12
C LEU A 131 23.42 1.95 12.86
N THR A 132 23.17 0.93 12.06
CA THR A 132 24.22 0.05 11.55
C THR A 132 25.13 0.83 10.61
N GLU A 133 26.37 0.36 10.41
CA GLU A 133 27.35 1.05 9.55
C GLU A 133 26.84 1.28 8.12
N GLN A 134 26.01 0.36 7.60
CA GLN A 134 25.34 0.48 6.31
C GLN A 134 24.32 1.63 6.29
N GLU A 135 23.44 1.71 7.30
CA GLU A 135 22.45 2.78 7.40
C GLU A 135 23.11 4.16 7.57
N ILE A 136 24.24 4.24 8.30
CA ILE A 136 25.03 5.47 8.42
C ILE A 136 25.58 5.90 7.06
N ARG A 137 26.06 4.95 6.25
CA ARG A 137 26.58 5.23 4.90
C ARG A 137 25.48 5.71 3.96
N GLU A 138 24.31 5.08 4.00
CA GLU A 138 23.15 5.50 3.19
C GLU A 138 22.64 6.89 3.58
N GLU A 139 22.61 7.21 4.87
CA GLU A 139 22.19 8.54 5.34
C GLU A 139 23.19 9.63 4.92
N LYS A 140 24.49 9.33 4.93
CA LYS A 140 25.53 10.23 4.39
C LYS A 140 25.35 10.47 2.89
N LEU A 141 25.12 9.40 2.11
CA LEU A 141 24.88 9.49 0.67
C LEU A 141 23.64 10.35 0.35
N LYS A 142 22.54 10.16 1.10
CA LYS A 142 21.33 11.00 0.93
C LYS A 142 21.62 12.47 1.19
N LYS A 143 22.35 12.78 2.26
CA LYS A 143 22.75 14.16 2.58
C LYS A 143 23.66 14.77 1.51
N GLU A 144 24.51 13.98 0.86
CA GLU A 144 25.34 14.45 -0.27
C GLU A 144 24.48 14.74 -1.51
N VAL A 145 23.54 13.85 -1.85
CA VAL A 145 22.58 14.06 -2.95
C VAL A 145 21.71 15.29 -2.71
N ASP A 146 21.21 15.48 -1.49
CA ASP A 146 20.38 16.64 -1.15
C ASP A 146 21.18 17.95 -1.23
N LYS A 147 22.43 17.94 -0.77
CA LYS A 147 23.34 19.09 -0.92
C LYS A 147 23.65 19.41 -2.38
N GLU A 148 23.87 18.39 -3.21
CA GLU A 148 24.11 18.59 -4.63
C GLU A 148 22.86 19.09 -5.34
N ASN A 149 21.67 18.58 -4.99
CA ASN A 149 20.40 19.11 -5.49
C ASN A 149 20.18 20.57 -5.08
N GLN A 150 20.49 20.91 -3.82
CA GLN A 150 20.43 22.29 -3.34
C GLN A 150 21.44 23.17 -4.10
N ARG A 151 22.65 22.68 -4.35
CA ARG A 151 23.66 23.38 -5.15
C ARG A 151 23.23 23.58 -6.59
N LEU A 152 22.62 22.58 -7.23
CA LEU A 152 22.05 22.67 -8.57
C LEU A 152 20.89 23.68 -8.62
N GLN A 153 20.10 23.75 -7.55
CA GLN A 153 19.04 24.74 -7.38
C GLN A 153 19.60 26.16 -7.24
N GLU A 154 20.68 26.33 -6.47
CA GLU A 154 21.39 27.61 -6.28
C GLU A 154 22.15 28.05 -7.53
N LEU A 155 22.70 27.12 -8.31
CA LEU A 155 23.33 27.37 -9.61
C LEU A 155 22.31 27.74 -10.70
N GLY A 156 21.02 27.83 -10.37
CA GLY A 156 20.04 28.51 -11.20
C GLY A 156 19.73 27.81 -12.52
N PHE A 157 19.86 26.48 -12.59
CA PHE A 157 19.32 25.70 -13.72
C PHE A 157 17.81 25.45 -13.56
N PHE A 158 17.06 26.48 -13.13
CA PHE A 158 15.62 26.52 -13.32
C PHE A 158 15.36 26.84 -14.79
N SER A 159 15.28 25.76 -15.55
CA SER A 159 14.77 25.66 -16.92
C SER A 159 13.29 26.06 -17.01
N ASN A 160 13.00 27.34 -16.76
CA ASN A 160 11.73 27.98 -17.12
C ASN A 160 11.91 29.35 -17.81
N ASP A 161 13.10 29.97 -17.75
CA ASP A 161 13.38 31.24 -18.46
C ASP A 161 14.35 31.12 -19.65
N MET A 162 14.92 29.94 -19.89
CA MET A 162 15.52 29.61 -21.18
C MET A 162 14.59 28.66 -21.90
N GLY A 163 13.67 29.24 -22.66
CA GLY A 163 12.78 28.50 -23.57
C GLY A 163 13.55 27.42 -24.29
N SER A 164 13.01 26.20 -24.25
CA SER A 164 13.55 24.99 -24.88
C SER A 164 14.23 25.30 -26.22
N LEU A 165 15.55 25.50 -26.19
CA LEU A 165 16.42 25.50 -27.36
C LEU A 165 16.66 24.04 -27.74
N ASP A 166 15.56 23.33 -27.99
CA ASP A 166 15.60 22.06 -28.66
C ASP A 166 15.88 22.35 -30.13
N LYS A 167 17.17 22.29 -30.49
CA LYS A 167 17.66 22.54 -31.87
C LYS A 167 16.89 21.72 -32.91
N HIS A 168 16.30 20.59 -32.50
CA HIS A 168 15.45 19.77 -33.36
C HIS A 168 14.05 20.35 -33.59
N ARG A 169 13.49 21.08 -32.63
CA ARG A 169 12.19 21.74 -32.77
C ARG A 169 12.27 22.91 -33.75
N ASP A 170 13.30 23.76 -33.59
CA ASP A 170 13.53 24.92 -34.44
C ASP A 170 13.84 24.51 -35.90
N MET A 171 14.65 23.45 -36.11
CA MET A 171 14.88 22.91 -37.45
C MET A 171 13.59 22.39 -38.11
N ARG A 172 12.70 21.74 -37.35
CA ARG A 172 11.44 21.22 -37.89
C ARG A 172 10.49 22.35 -38.29
N GLU A 173 10.48 23.43 -37.53
CA GLU A 173 9.67 24.63 -37.79
C GLU A 173 10.18 25.39 -39.01
N GLN A 174 11.51 25.55 -39.15
CA GLN A 174 12.14 26.13 -40.34
C GLN A 174 11.87 25.32 -41.61
N ILE A 175 11.90 23.98 -41.53
CA ILE A 175 11.56 23.12 -42.69
C ILE A 175 10.08 23.29 -43.08
N MET A 176 9.18 23.38 -42.10
CA MET A 176 7.75 23.58 -42.35
C MET A 176 7.49 24.95 -42.98
N GLU A 177 8.15 26.00 -42.47
CA GLU A 177 8.03 27.35 -43.02
C GLU A 177 8.62 27.45 -44.44
N PHE A 178 9.77 26.82 -44.69
CA PHE A 178 10.34 26.75 -46.04
C PHE A 178 9.39 26.05 -47.01
N LYS A 179 8.79 24.92 -46.61
CA LYS A 179 7.79 24.21 -47.43
C LYS A 179 6.55 25.07 -47.69
N ALA A 180 6.06 25.78 -46.68
CA ALA A 180 4.92 26.70 -46.83
C ALA A 180 5.25 27.87 -47.78
N ARG A 181 6.45 28.44 -47.69
CA ARG A 181 6.92 29.47 -48.63
C ARG A 181 7.03 28.94 -50.05
N GLN A 182 7.56 27.74 -50.26
CA GLN A 182 7.62 27.12 -51.59
C GLN A 182 6.21 26.90 -52.17
N LEU A 183 5.26 26.45 -51.35
CA LEU A 183 3.87 26.28 -51.78
C LEU A 183 3.23 27.63 -52.14
N ASN A 184 3.42 28.67 -51.32
CA ASN A 184 2.88 30.01 -51.60
C ASN A 184 3.53 30.66 -52.82
N ASN A 185 4.83 30.44 -53.04
CA ASN A 185 5.54 30.97 -54.20
C ASN A 185 5.18 30.20 -55.48
N CYS A 186 4.85 28.91 -55.37
CA CYS A 186 4.27 28.13 -56.44
C CYS A 186 2.84 28.62 -56.75
N PHE A 187 1.99 28.80 -55.74
CA PHE A 187 0.63 29.31 -55.87
C PHE A 187 0.59 30.73 -56.48
N SER A 188 1.54 31.59 -56.09
CA SER A 188 1.72 32.93 -56.65
C SER A 188 2.08 32.91 -58.13
N LYS A 189 2.96 31.99 -58.56
CA LYS A 189 3.31 31.83 -59.98
C LYS A 189 2.12 31.36 -60.83
N TYR A 190 1.33 30.41 -60.33
CA TYR A 190 0.11 29.96 -61.02
C TYR A 190 -0.99 31.04 -61.07
N ALA A 191 -1.07 31.93 -60.07
CA ALA A 191 -2.06 33.01 -60.06
C ALA A 191 -1.73 34.17 -61.04
N VAL A 192 -0.48 34.33 -61.46
CA VAL A 192 -0.07 35.35 -62.44
C VAL A 192 -0.25 34.87 -63.88
N GLU A 193 -0.17 33.56 -64.15
CA GLU A 193 -0.40 33.00 -65.49
C GLU A 193 -1.89 32.98 -65.89
N ASP A 194 -2.81 32.92 -64.92
CA ASP A 194 -4.26 32.89 -65.15
C ASP A 194 -4.88 34.28 -65.44
N GLN A 195 -4.09 35.37 -65.36
CA GLN A 195 -4.51 36.72 -65.75
C GLN A 195 -4.00 37.15 -67.13
N LEU A 196 -3.31 36.26 -67.86
CA LEU A 196 -2.73 36.52 -69.19
C LEU A 196 -3.27 35.57 -70.29
N SER A 197 -4.37 34.86 -70.03
CA SER A 197 -5.22 34.21 -71.04
C SER A 197 -6.55 34.94 -71.19
#